data_AF-A0AAV9QD13-F1
#
_entry.id   AF-A0AAV9QD13-F1
#
_cell.length_a   1.000
_cell.length_b   1.000
_cell.length_c   1.000
_cell.angle_alpha   90.00
_cell.angle_beta   90.00
_cell.angle_gamma   90.00
#
_symmetry.space_group_name_H-M   'P 1'
#
loop_
_entity.id
_entity.type
_entity.pdbx_description
1 polymer ?
#
loop_
_entity_poly.entity_id
_entity_poly.type
_entity_poly.pdbx_seq_one_letter_code
_entity_poly.pdbx_strand_id
1 'polypeptide(L)'
;MVQDWREIVAKKRAEVAKQLPQEWRLPQTILDTISASADIGVLDIPAKSGLLNSKELEITEKYDAVDLVAKMAAKELTASEVALAFCKRAAVAHQVTNCLTEMFFDQALERAKYLDEYLEKEGKPMGPLHGMPISLKDSFNLKGIHSTIGYVSFIEKPPAEVNSPLVDILLQNGAVLYVKTNLPQTLMVSHVRVEYEGEGLFVKLKSSSSGDEATGFP
;
A
#
# COMPACT_ATOMS: atom_id res chain seq x y z
N MET A 1 -24.36 6.19 -26.14
CA MET A 1 -23.98 7.37 -25.33
C MET A 1 -22.64 7.04 -24.71
N VAL A 2 -21.65 7.94 -24.86
CA VAL A 2 -20.37 7.81 -24.15
C VAL A 2 -20.68 8.04 -22.66
N GLN A 3 -20.31 7.09 -21.81
CA GLN A 3 -20.53 7.17 -20.38
C GLN A 3 -19.69 8.34 -19.81
N ASP A 4 -20.25 9.13 -18.88
CA ASP A 4 -19.50 10.26 -18.32
C ASP A 4 -18.30 9.72 -17.52
N TRP A 5 -17.11 10.23 -17.83
CA TRP A 5 -15.87 9.79 -17.19
C TRP A 5 -15.93 10.01 -15.67
N ARG A 6 -16.68 11.01 -15.20
CA ARG A 6 -16.89 11.26 -13.77
C ARG A 6 -17.61 10.11 -13.07
N GLU A 7 -18.58 9.47 -13.73
CA GLU A 7 -19.32 8.34 -13.18
C GLU A 7 -18.42 7.09 -13.07
N ILE A 8 -17.61 6.84 -14.11
CA ILE A 8 -16.62 5.75 -14.12
C ILE A 8 -15.65 5.89 -12.94
N VAL A 9 -15.16 7.10 -12.73
CA VAL A 9 -14.25 7.44 -11.65
C VAL A 9 -14.90 7.30 -10.28
N ALA A 10 -16.11 7.83 -10.10
CA ALA A 10 -16.84 7.71 -8.84
C ALA A 10 -17.09 6.23 -8.48
N LYS A 11 -17.44 5.41 -9.47
CA LYS A 11 -17.59 3.96 -9.30
C LYS A 11 -16.29 3.30 -8.86
N LYS A 12 -15.16 3.64 -9.49
CA LYS A 12 -13.86 3.07 -9.12
C LYS A 12 -13.43 3.48 -7.72
N ARG A 13 -13.58 4.75 -7.34
CA ARG A 13 -13.32 5.21 -5.97
C ARG A 13 -14.16 4.47 -4.94
N ALA A 14 -15.44 4.23 -5.24
CA ALA A 14 -16.33 3.45 -4.37
C ALA A 14 -15.92 1.97 -4.28
N GLU A 15 -15.35 1.39 -5.34
CA GLU A 15 -14.79 0.03 -5.34
C GLU A 15 -13.54 -0.05 -4.45
N VAL A 16 -12.60 0.88 -4.62
CA VAL A 16 -11.38 0.96 -3.79
C VAL A 16 -11.73 1.19 -2.32
N ALA A 17 -12.68 2.09 -2.03
CA ALA A 17 -13.15 2.31 -0.66
C ALA A 17 -13.81 1.09 -0.01
N LYS A 18 -14.34 0.14 -0.80
CA LYS A 18 -14.86 -1.14 -0.29
C LYS A 18 -13.75 -2.15 0.04
N GLN A 19 -12.59 -2.05 -0.61
CA GLN A 19 -11.43 -2.90 -0.31
C GLN A 19 -10.82 -2.57 1.07
N LEU A 20 -11.11 -1.37 1.60
CA LEU A 20 -10.70 -0.97 2.95
C LEU A 20 -11.56 -1.64 4.04
N PRO A 21 -10.98 -2.48 4.91
CA PRO A 21 -11.71 -3.13 6.00
C PRO A 21 -12.33 -2.09 6.96
N GLN A 22 -13.54 -2.37 7.44
CA GLN A 22 -14.25 -1.44 8.34
C GLN A 22 -13.49 -1.20 9.65
N GLU A 23 -12.78 -2.21 10.13
CA GLU A 23 -11.98 -2.19 11.36
C GLU A 23 -10.78 -1.24 11.27
N TRP A 24 -10.30 -0.92 10.06
CA TRP A 24 -9.13 -0.08 9.84
C TRP A 24 -9.50 1.34 9.39
N ARG A 25 -10.79 1.70 9.50
CA ARG A 25 -11.27 3.04 9.18
C ARG A 25 -11.00 4.01 10.31
N LEU A 26 -10.46 5.17 9.96
CA LEU A 26 -10.22 6.25 10.91
C LEU A 26 -11.55 6.84 11.39
N PRO A 27 -11.66 7.18 12.69
CA PRO A 27 -12.78 7.97 13.19
C PRO A 27 -12.86 9.32 12.49
N GLN A 28 -14.09 9.78 12.21
CA GLN A 28 -14.32 11.05 11.51
C GLN A 28 -13.68 12.25 12.23
N THR A 29 -13.61 12.20 13.56
CA THR A 29 -12.96 13.23 14.39
C THR A 29 -11.48 13.46 14.04
N ILE A 30 -10.76 12.40 13.66
CA ILE A 30 -9.35 12.48 13.24
C ILE A 30 -9.28 13.10 11.84
N LEU A 31 -10.15 12.67 10.92
CA LEU A 31 -10.20 13.19 9.55
C LEU A 31 -10.51 14.69 9.51
N ASP A 32 -11.46 15.14 10.33
CA ASP A 32 -11.84 16.55 10.41
C ASP A 32 -10.69 17.41 10.95
N THR A 33 -9.90 16.88 11.90
CA THR A 33 -8.72 17.54 12.45
C THR A 33 -7.64 17.79 11.40
N ILE A 34 -7.48 16.89 10.42
CA ILE A 34 -6.46 17.01 9.36
C ILE A 34 -6.81 18.14 8.38
N SER A 35 -8.10 18.31 8.07
CA SER A 35 -8.57 19.31 7.09
C SER A 35 -8.53 20.76 7.60
N ALA A 36 -8.51 20.95 8.93
CA ALA A 36 -8.84 22.23 9.56
C ALA A 36 -7.65 23.15 9.87
N SER A 37 -6.45 22.94 9.28
CA SER A 37 -5.18 23.67 9.55
C SER A 37 -4.29 23.14 10.69
N ALA A 38 -4.29 21.83 10.95
CA ALA A 38 -3.59 21.30 12.13
C ALA A 38 -2.05 21.21 12.00
N ASP A 39 -1.38 21.60 13.08
CA ASP A 39 0.04 21.34 13.45
C ASP A 39 0.40 19.83 13.54
N ILE A 40 -0.50 18.92 13.16
CA ILE A 40 -0.30 17.47 13.21
C ILE A 40 0.26 17.02 11.87
N GLY A 41 1.53 16.59 11.87
CA GLY A 41 2.15 16.01 10.69
C GLY A 41 1.44 14.71 10.28
N VAL A 42 1.24 14.50 8.99
CA VAL A 42 0.62 13.28 8.45
C VAL A 42 1.36 12.01 8.90
N LEU A 43 2.66 12.13 9.17
CA LEU A 43 3.52 11.06 9.69
C LEU A 43 3.16 10.63 11.12
N ASP A 44 2.53 11.49 11.92
CA ASP A 44 2.16 11.18 13.31
C ASP A 44 0.83 10.43 13.41
N ILE A 45 0.05 10.40 12.32
CA ILE A 45 -1.32 9.89 12.34
C ILE A 45 -1.36 8.39 12.62
N PRO A 46 -0.49 7.53 12.05
CA PRO A 46 -0.45 6.12 12.42
C PRO A 46 -0.33 5.90 13.93
N ALA A 47 0.59 6.61 14.59
CA ALA A 47 0.78 6.53 16.04
C ALA A 47 -0.39 7.12 16.86
N LYS A 48 -1.00 8.22 16.39
CA LYS A 48 -2.09 8.93 17.09
C LYS A 48 -3.49 8.37 16.77
N SER A 49 -3.62 7.54 15.75
CA SER A 49 -4.90 7.01 15.27
C SER A 49 -5.58 6.04 16.25
N GLY A 50 -4.78 5.40 17.12
CA GLY A 50 -5.25 4.32 18.00
C GLY A 50 -5.58 3.01 17.28
N LEU A 51 -5.35 2.92 15.95
CA LEU A 51 -5.63 1.71 15.16
C LEU A 51 -4.50 0.68 15.21
N LEU A 52 -3.26 1.14 15.40
CA LEU A 52 -2.09 0.27 15.52
C LEU A 52 -1.78 0.00 16.99
N ASN A 53 -1.51 -1.26 17.32
CA ASN A 53 -1.02 -1.63 18.65
C ASN A 53 0.48 -1.31 18.80
N SER A 54 1.00 -1.37 20.03
CA SER A 54 2.41 -1.03 20.31
C SER A 54 3.42 -1.88 19.53
N LYS A 55 3.10 -3.16 19.27
CA LYS A 55 3.95 -4.06 18.48
C LYS A 55 3.95 -3.69 16.99
N GLU A 56 2.80 -3.34 16.43
CA GLU A 56 2.64 -2.91 15.04
C GLU A 56 3.34 -1.56 14.78
N LEU A 57 3.29 -0.64 15.75
CA LEU A 57 4.07 0.59 15.70
C LEU A 57 5.57 0.31 15.77
N GLU A 58 6.01 -0.58 16.66
CA GLU A 58 7.43 -0.96 16.73
C GLU A 58 7.92 -1.60 15.42
N ILE A 59 7.12 -2.49 14.82
CA ILE A 59 7.42 -3.13 13.53
C ILE A 59 7.65 -2.09 12.43
N THR A 60 6.85 -1.03 12.40
CA THR A 60 6.82 -0.07 11.29
C THR A 60 7.66 1.19 11.51
N GLU A 61 8.12 1.45 12.74
CA GLU A 61 8.89 2.67 13.07
C GLU A 61 10.34 2.42 13.49
N LYS A 62 10.63 1.23 14.04
CA LYS A 62 11.93 0.98 14.69
C LYS A 62 12.87 0.10 13.85
N TYR A 63 12.32 -0.79 13.02
CA TYR A 63 13.11 -1.73 12.23
C TYR A 63 13.19 -1.27 10.78
N ASP A 64 14.36 -1.45 10.16
CA ASP A 64 14.50 -1.31 8.72
C ASP A 64 14.15 -2.64 7.98
N ALA A 65 14.16 -2.61 6.65
CA ALA A 65 13.82 -3.78 5.86
C ALA A 65 14.77 -4.97 6.10
N VAL A 66 16.05 -4.71 6.35
CA VAL A 66 17.05 -5.76 6.57
C VAL A 66 16.83 -6.42 7.93
N ASP A 67 16.58 -5.60 8.95
CA ASP A 67 16.25 -6.04 10.30
C ASP A 67 14.97 -6.88 10.32
N LEU A 68 13.92 -6.45 9.62
CA LEU A 68 12.66 -7.19 9.54
C LEU A 68 12.85 -8.58 8.91
N VAL A 69 13.58 -8.68 7.80
CA VAL A 69 13.90 -9.97 7.19
C VAL A 69 14.71 -10.86 8.13
N ALA A 70 15.72 -10.30 8.80
CA ALA A 70 16.55 -11.04 9.74
C ALA A 70 15.72 -11.56 10.93
N LYS A 71 14.82 -10.73 11.48
CA LYS A 71 13.91 -11.11 12.58
C LYS A 71 12.90 -12.17 12.18
N MET A 72 12.36 -12.09 10.96
CA MET A 72 11.47 -13.13 10.43
C MET A 72 12.22 -14.45 10.19
N ALA A 73 13.43 -14.39 9.63
CA ALA A 73 14.27 -15.57 9.44
C ALA A 73 14.67 -16.22 10.79
N ALA A 74 14.85 -15.41 11.84
CA ALA A 74 15.12 -15.88 13.20
C ALA A 74 13.86 -16.35 13.96
N LYS A 75 12.67 -16.29 13.35
CA LYS A 75 11.37 -16.60 13.98
C LYS A 75 11.05 -15.71 15.20
N GLU A 76 11.66 -14.53 15.32
CA GLU A 76 11.31 -13.54 16.35
C GLU A 76 10.02 -12.79 16.00
N LEU A 77 9.78 -12.61 14.71
CA LEU A 77 8.57 -12.04 14.14
C LEU A 77 8.03 -13.01 13.08
N THR A 78 6.72 -13.01 12.88
CA THR A 78 6.08 -13.76 11.78
C THR A 78 5.82 -12.84 10.59
N ALA A 79 5.87 -13.38 9.37
CA ALA A 79 5.49 -12.66 8.16
C ALA A 79 4.05 -12.13 8.26
N SER A 80 3.15 -12.90 8.88
CA SER A 80 1.76 -12.48 9.10
C SER A 80 1.64 -11.23 9.99
N GLU A 81 2.42 -11.16 11.08
CA GLU A 81 2.44 -9.98 11.95
C GLU A 81 2.99 -8.75 11.25
N VAL A 82 4.07 -8.93 10.48
CA VAL A 82 4.68 -7.83 9.72
C VAL A 82 3.72 -7.36 8.62
N ALA A 83 3.16 -8.27 7.83
CA ALA A 83 2.19 -7.93 6.78
C ALA A 83 0.96 -7.21 7.34
N LEU A 84 0.41 -7.66 8.48
CA LEU A 84 -0.73 -7.01 9.11
C LEU A 84 -0.41 -5.57 9.56
N ALA A 85 0.75 -5.35 10.18
CA ALA A 85 1.18 -4.02 10.62
C ALA A 85 1.28 -3.05 9.43
N PHE A 86 1.88 -3.49 8.33
CA PHE A 86 2.01 -2.70 7.11
C PHE A 86 0.66 -2.46 6.41
N CYS A 87 -0.23 -3.45 6.37
CA CYS A 87 -1.58 -3.30 5.82
C CYS A 87 -2.40 -2.25 6.58
N LYS A 88 -2.38 -2.30 7.92
CA LYS A 88 -3.06 -1.30 8.77
C LYS A 88 -2.47 0.09 8.57
N ARG A 89 -1.14 0.22 8.54
CA ARG A 89 -0.46 1.50 8.32
C ARG A 89 -0.81 2.09 6.95
N ALA A 90 -0.86 1.27 5.91
CA ALA A 90 -1.23 1.68 4.57
C ALA A 90 -2.72 2.09 4.47
N ALA A 91 -3.61 1.38 5.16
CA ALA A 91 -5.01 1.75 5.29
C ALA A 91 -5.19 3.13 5.94
N VAL A 92 -4.43 3.43 7.00
CA VAL A 92 -4.41 4.76 7.64
C VAL A 92 -3.86 5.81 6.68
N ALA A 93 -2.70 5.56 6.07
CA ALA A 93 -2.07 6.50 5.15
C ALA A 93 -2.98 6.83 3.95
N HIS A 94 -3.67 5.82 3.40
CA HIS A 94 -4.59 5.99 2.28
C HIS A 94 -5.77 6.91 2.62
N GLN A 95 -6.36 6.76 3.82
CA GLN A 95 -7.48 7.62 4.22
C GLN A 95 -7.09 9.10 4.38
N VAL A 96 -5.81 9.37 4.65
CA VAL A 96 -5.30 10.73 4.82
C VAL A 96 -4.78 11.33 3.52
N THR A 97 -4.12 10.52 2.69
CA THR A 97 -3.35 11.01 1.54
C THR A 97 -3.89 10.54 0.20
N ASN A 98 -4.80 9.57 0.19
CA ASN A 98 -5.34 8.92 -0.99
C ASN A 98 -4.22 8.36 -1.91
N CYS A 99 -3.23 7.69 -1.32
CA CYS A 99 -2.00 7.27 -2.02
C CYS A 99 -2.08 5.91 -2.73
N LEU A 100 -3.19 5.17 -2.62
CA LEU A 100 -3.31 3.79 -3.09
C LEU A 100 -4.37 3.69 -4.19
N THR A 101 -4.07 2.95 -5.25
CA THR A 101 -4.99 2.68 -6.35
C THR A 101 -5.76 1.38 -6.16
N GLU A 102 -5.10 0.36 -5.60
CA GLU A 102 -5.68 -0.95 -5.29
C GLU A 102 -5.15 -1.46 -3.96
N MET A 103 -6.03 -2.07 -3.17
CA MET A 103 -5.74 -2.69 -1.89
C MET A 103 -6.13 -4.17 -1.95
N PHE A 104 -5.16 -5.06 -1.73
CA PHE A 104 -5.35 -6.52 -1.75
C PHE A 104 -4.78 -7.16 -0.48
N PHE A 105 -5.19 -6.61 0.67
CA PHE A 105 -4.75 -7.03 1.99
C PHE A 105 -5.00 -8.50 2.28
N ASP A 106 -6.13 -9.05 1.83
CA ASP A 106 -6.46 -10.47 2.03
C ASP A 106 -5.44 -11.39 1.37
N GLN A 107 -5.06 -11.10 0.12
CA GLN A 107 -4.03 -11.86 -0.61
C GLN A 107 -2.66 -11.71 0.05
N ALA A 108 -2.36 -10.53 0.59
CA ALA A 108 -1.12 -10.29 1.33
C ALA A 108 -1.04 -11.13 2.60
N LEU A 109 -2.12 -11.17 3.39
CA LEU A 109 -2.19 -11.93 4.63
C LEU A 109 -2.17 -13.44 4.36
N GLU A 110 -2.85 -13.91 3.32
CA GLU A 110 -2.78 -15.32 2.89
C GLU A 110 -1.35 -15.70 2.48
N ARG A 111 -0.68 -14.84 1.69
CA ARG A 111 0.72 -15.05 1.29
C ARG A 111 1.66 -15.06 2.48
N ALA A 112 1.47 -14.15 3.43
CA ALA A 112 2.28 -14.06 4.64
C ALA A 112 2.14 -15.32 5.50
N LYS A 113 0.91 -15.82 5.69
CA LYS A 113 0.64 -17.07 6.38
C LYS A 113 1.30 -18.27 5.70
N TYR A 114 1.23 -18.35 4.37
CA TYR A 114 1.93 -19.38 3.61
C TYR A 114 3.45 -19.34 3.82
N LEU A 115 4.04 -18.15 3.93
CA LEU A 115 5.48 -18.00 4.17
C LEU A 115 5.86 -18.45 5.59
N ASP A 116 5.03 -18.15 6.59
CA ASP A 116 5.21 -18.65 7.95
C ASP A 116 5.16 -20.18 8.00
N GLU A 117 4.18 -20.80 7.34
CA GLU A 117 4.04 -22.26 7.23
C GLU A 117 5.24 -22.88 6.48
N TYR A 118 5.71 -22.23 5.41
CA TYR A 118 6.89 -22.66 4.66
C TYR A 118 8.15 -22.64 5.54
N LEU A 119 8.36 -21.56 6.30
CA LEU A 119 9.52 -21.43 7.19
C LEU A 119 9.49 -22.48 8.29
N GLU A 120 8.31 -22.78 8.84
CA GLU A 120 8.13 -23.82 9.85
C GLU A 120 8.45 -25.21 9.29
N LYS A 121 7.98 -25.51 8.08
CA LYS A 121 8.16 -26.81 7.43
C LYS A 121 9.59 -27.06 6.93
N GLU A 122 10.16 -26.08 6.23
CA GLU A 122 11.45 -26.25 5.54
C GLU A 122 12.65 -25.84 6.43
N GLY A 123 12.39 -25.14 7.54
CA GLY A 123 13.42 -24.67 8.47
C GLY A 123 14.35 -23.59 7.90
N LYS A 124 14.03 -23.04 6.73
CA LYS A 124 14.80 -22.00 6.05
C LYS A 124 13.88 -21.00 5.35
N PRO A 125 14.27 -19.71 5.24
CA PRO A 125 13.49 -18.72 4.51
C PRO A 125 13.40 -19.09 3.01
N MET A 126 12.29 -18.71 2.38
CA MET A 126 12.05 -18.92 0.95
C MET A 126 13.06 -18.18 0.06
N GLY A 127 13.54 -17.03 0.52
CA GLY A 127 14.47 -16.19 -0.22
C GLY A 127 14.89 -14.96 0.60
N PRO A 128 15.67 -14.05 -0.02
CA PRO A 128 16.20 -12.86 0.65
C PRO A 128 15.12 -11.83 1.03
N LEU A 129 13.91 -11.94 0.50
CA LEU A 129 12.79 -11.05 0.80
C LEU A 129 11.68 -11.77 1.59
N HIS A 130 12.01 -12.87 2.26
CA HIS A 130 11.04 -13.70 2.94
C HIS A 130 10.18 -12.89 3.92
N GLY A 131 8.87 -12.84 3.65
CA GLY A 131 7.88 -12.16 4.48
C GLY A 131 7.84 -10.64 4.31
N MET A 132 8.73 -10.05 3.52
CA MET A 132 8.85 -8.59 3.37
C MET A 132 7.64 -8.01 2.62
N PRO A 133 6.86 -7.08 3.23
CA PRO A 133 5.81 -6.36 2.54
C PRO A 133 6.38 -5.41 1.50
N ILE A 134 5.91 -5.50 0.25
CA ILE A 134 6.34 -4.63 -0.84
C ILE A 134 5.11 -4.04 -1.53
N SER A 135 5.08 -2.71 -1.62
CA SER A 135 4.08 -1.99 -2.41
C SER A 135 4.49 -1.98 -3.87
N LEU A 136 3.51 -2.06 -4.77
CA LEU A 136 3.76 -2.00 -6.20
C LEU A 136 3.35 -0.67 -6.79
N LYS A 137 4.17 -0.17 -7.71
CA LYS A 137 3.78 0.88 -8.63
C LYS A 137 2.55 0.43 -9.45
N ASP A 138 1.54 1.28 -9.65
CA ASP A 138 0.35 0.93 -10.46
C ASP A 138 0.68 0.48 -11.90
N SER A 139 1.87 0.84 -12.40
CA SER A 139 2.40 0.40 -13.70
C SER A 139 2.78 -1.08 -13.76
N PHE A 140 2.96 -1.76 -12.64
CA PHE A 140 3.27 -3.19 -12.61
C PHE A 140 1.99 -4.01 -12.63
N ASN A 141 1.94 -4.98 -13.53
CA ASN A 141 0.82 -5.89 -13.64
C ASN A 141 0.93 -6.99 -12.59
N LEU A 142 -0.14 -7.18 -11.84
CA LEU A 142 -0.32 -8.25 -10.88
C LEU A 142 -1.60 -8.99 -11.30
N LYS A 143 -1.47 -10.29 -11.50
CA LYS A 143 -2.55 -11.14 -12.01
C LYS A 143 -3.81 -10.99 -11.15
N GLY A 144 -4.93 -10.72 -11.78
CA GLY A 144 -6.23 -10.54 -11.11
C GLY A 144 -6.45 -9.17 -10.48
N ILE A 145 -5.48 -8.25 -10.57
CA ILE A 145 -5.58 -6.87 -10.07
C ILE A 145 -5.55 -5.88 -11.25
N HIS A 146 -6.31 -4.80 -11.16
CA HIS A 146 -6.35 -3.76 -12.19
C HIS A 146 -5.05 -2.93 -12.18
N SER A 147 -4.70 -2.37 -13.34
CA SER A 147 -3.61 -1.41 -13.52
C SER A 147 -4.13 -0.26 -14.36
N THR A 148 -4.20 0.95 -13.81
CA THR A 148 -4.81 2.11 -14.49
C THR A 148 -3.77 3.07 -15.06
N ILE A 149 -2.59 3.15 -14.46
CA ILE A 149 -1.47 4.01 -14.82
C ILE A 149 -1.87 5.49 -14.97
N GLY A 150 -2.84 5.96 -14.17
CA GLY A 150 -3.28 7.34 -14.30
C GLY A 150 -4.25 7.59 -15.47
N TYR A 151 -4.88 6.56 -16.06
CA TYR A 151 -5.85 6.72 -17.15
C TYR A 151 -7.25 6.22 -16.78
N VAL A 152 -8.23 7.11 -16.90
CA VAL A 152 -9.66 6.76 -16.72
C VAL A 152 -10.11 5.69 -17.72
N SER A 153 -9.60 5.73 -18.95
CA SER A 153 -9.92 4.74 -19.98
C SER A 153 -9.39 3.33 -19.65
N PHE A 154 -8.47 3.19 -18.70
CA PHE A 154 -7.93 1.89 -18.29
C PHE A 154 -8.70 1.29 -17.10
N ILE A 155 -9.60 2.06 -16.47
CA ILE A 155 -10.47 1.56 -15.38
C ILE A 155 -11.40 0.45 -15.89
N GLU A 156 -11.87 0.55 -17.13
CA GLU A 156 -12.78 -0.43 -17.73
C GLU A 156 -12.07 -1.62 -18.39
N LYS A 157 -10.74 -1.62 -18.41
CA LYS A 157 -9.98 -2.78 -18.90
C LYS A 157 -10.08 -3.92 -17.90
N PRO A 158 -10.09 -5.19 -18.37
CA PRO A 158 -10.05 -6.32 -17.46
C PRO A 158 -8.77 -6.29 -16.60
N PRO A 159 -8.80 -6.90 -15.41
CA PRO A 159 -7.60 -7.10 -14.59
C PRO A 159 -6.50 -7.79 -15.38
N ALA A 160 -5.24 -7.58 -14.97
CA ALA A 160 -4.13 -8.21 -15.65
C ALA A 160 -4.22 -9.74 -15.60
N GLU A 161 -4.00 -10.41 -16.74
CA GLU A 161 -4.01 -11.88 -16.82
C GLU A 161 -2.67 -12.50 -16.39
N VAL A 162 -1.59 -11.73 -16.52
CA VAL A 162 -0.21 -12.15 -16.26
C VAL A 162 0.50 -11.14 -15.35
N ASN A 163 1.42 -11.65 -14.54
CA ASN A 163 2.30 -10.83 -13.74
C ASN A 163 3.36 -10.15 -14.61
N SER A 164 3.84 -8.99 -14.19
CA SER A 164 5.10 -8.44 -14.71
C SER A 164 6.28 -9.31 -14.24
N PRO A 165 7.36 -9.45 -15.03
CA PRO A 165 8.52 -10.28 -14.64
C PRO A 165 9.12 -9.90 -13.28
N LEU A 166 9.13 -8.60 -12.94
CA LEU A 166 9.58 -8.14 -11.63
C LEU A 166 8.71 -8.67 -10.49
N VAL A 167 7.39 -8.72 -10.68
CA VAL A 167 6.44 -9.24 -9.69
C VAL A 167 6.72 -10.71 -9.43
N ASP A 168 6.97 -11.50 -10.48
CA ASP A 168 7.32 -12.91 -10.35
C ASP A 168 8.65 -13.09 -9.58
N ILE A 169 9.67 -12.28 -9.88
CA ILE A 169 10.94 -12.31 -9.16
C ILE A 169 10.74 -12.00 -7.67
N LEU A 170 9.96 -10.96 -7.34
CA LEU A 170 9.69 -10.60 -5.94
C LEU A 170 8.98 -11.73 -5.20
N LEU A 171 7.93 -12.31 -5.81
CA LEU A 171 7.17 -13.41 -5.23
C LEU A 171 8.04 -14.67 -5.03
N GLN A 172 8.90 -15.00 -6.00
CA GLN A 172 9.84 -16.12 -5.91
C GLN A 172 10.88 -15.92 -4.79
N ASN A 173 11.28 -14.68 -4.52
CA ASN A 173 12.19 -14.35 -3.42
C ASN A 173 11.50 -14.23 -2.05
N GLY A 174 10.20 -14.55 -1.98
CA GLY A 174 9.44 -14.62 -0.73
C GLY A 174 8.78 -13.31 -0.29
N ALA A 175 8.69 -12.31 -1.17
CA ALA A 175 8.00 -11.06 -0.84
C ALA A 175 6.48 -11.23 -0.69
N VAL A 176 5.88 -10.31 0.06
CA VAL A 176 4.43 -10.18 0.26
C VAL A 176 3.97 -8.89 -0.41
N LEU A 177 3.16 -9.00 -1.45
CA LEU A 177 2.62 -7.84 -2.15
C LEU A 177 1.26 -7.49 -1.53
N TYR A 178 1.01 -6.22 -1.22
CA TYR A 178 -0.19 -5.84 -0.45
C TYR A 178 -1.02 -4.69 -1.03
N VAL A 179 -0.41 -3.76 -1.73
CA VAL A 179 -1.09 -2.59 -2.31
C VAL A 179 -0.45 -2.16 -3.63
N LYS A 180 -1.20 -1.40 -4.42
CA LYS A 180 -0.68 -0.56 -5.49
C LYS A 180 -0.75 0.92 -5.13
N THR A 181 0.32 1.65 -5.44
CA THR A 181 0.44 3.08 -5.15
C THR A 181 0.17 3.93 -6.38
N ASN A 182 -0.42 5.10 -6.13
CA ASN A 182 -0.72 6.09 -7.16
C ASN A 182 0.57 6.68 -7.74
N LEU A 183 0.46 7.16 -8.97
CA LEU A 183 1.54 7.66 -9.80
C LEU A 183 1.19 8.99 -10.45
N PRO A 184 2.19 9.83 -10.73
CA PRO A 184 1.93 10.95 -11.61
C PRO A 184 1.47 10.41 -12.96
N GLN A 185 0.46 11.07 -13.55
CA GLN A 185 -0.10 10.65 -14.82
C GLN A 185 1.03 10.50 -15.84
N THR A 186 1.15 9.32 -16.46
CA THR A 186 2.18 8.93 -17.44
C THR A 186 3.64 8.91 -16.96
N LEU A 187 3.90 9.08 -15.67
CA LEU A 187 5.26 9.25 -15.14
C LEU A 187 6.00 10.49 -15.65
N MET A 188 5.39 11.32 -16.49
CA MET A 188 6.08 12.45 -17.14
C MET A 188 6.16 13.71 -16.28
N VAL A 189 5.75 13.64 -15.01
CA VAL A 189 5.70 14.80 -14.10
C VAL A 189 6.19 14.37 -12.72
N SER A 190 7.00 15.20 -12.07
CA SER A 190 7.56 14.94 -10.73
C SER A 190 6.55 15.13 -9.58
N HIS A 191 5.26 15.31 -9.89
CA HIS A 191 4.19 15.57 -8.92
C HIS A 191 2.96 14.73 -9.25
N VAL A 192 2.47 13.99 -8.26
CA VAL A 192 1.32 13.07 -8.35
C VAL A 192 0.02 13.86 -8.22
N ARG A 193 -0.48 14.39 -9.34
CA ARG A 193 -1.86 14.91 -9.42
C ARG A 193 -2.60 14.12 -10.48
N VAL A 194 -3.54 13.29 -10.04
CA VAL A 194 -4.38 12.50 -10.92
C VAL A 194 -5.81 12.99 -10.72
N GLU A 195 -6.35 13.72 -11.70
CA GLU A 195 -7.66 14.40 -11.59
C GLU A 195 -8.78 13.49 -11.12
N TYR A 196 -8.70 12.19 -11.46
CA TYR A 196 -9.70 11.22 -11.08
C TYR A 196 -9.46 10.53 -9.75
N GLU A 197 -8.31 10.68 -9.09
CA GLU A 197 -8.15 10.19 -7.71
C GLU A 197 -8.40 11.30 -6.69
N GLY A 198 -8.34 12.56 -7.11
CA GLY A 198 -8.48 13.73 -6.24
C GLY A 198 -7.12 14.32 -5.93
N GLU A 199 -7.08 15.40 -5.15
CA GLU A 199 -5.80 15.90 -4.65
C GLU A 199 -5.27 14.89 -3.61
N GLY A 200 -4.32 14.06 -4.02
CA GLY A 200 -3.48 13.34 -3.07
C GLY A 200 -2.81 14.40 -2.21
N LEU A 201 -3.00 14.33 -0.89
CA LEU A 201 -2.43 15.32 0.01
C LEU A 201 -0.90 15.18 -0.11
N PHE A 202 -0.27 16.11 -0.81
CA PHE A 202 1.18 16.21 -0.84
C PHE A 202 1.63 16.50 0.57
N VAL A 203 2.08 15.47 1.28
CA VAL A 203 2.79 15.65 2.54
C VAL A 203 4.08 16.36 2.18
N LYS A 204 4.05 17.69 2.30
CA LYS A 204 5.21 18.55 2.25
C LYS A 204 6.08 18.12 3.43
N LEU A 205 6.98 17.16 3.21
CA LEU A 205 8.13 16.96 4.07
C LEU A 205 8.79 18.34 4.17
N LYS A 206 8.85 18.88 5.39
CA LYS A 206 9.49 20.16 5.68
C LYS A 206 10.87 20.11 5.01
N SER A 207 11.03 20.94 3.98
CA SER A 207 12.25 21.23 3.18
C SER A 207 12.72 20.34 2.02
N SER A 208 11.97 19.34 1.52
CA SER A 208 12.34 18.71 0.24
C SER A 208 11.13 18.31 -0.61
N SER A 209 11.08 18.84 -1.83
CA SER A 209 10.30 18.26 -2.92
C SER A 209 10.93 16.90 -3.24
N SER A 210 10.34 15.79 -2.81
CA SER A 210 10.68 14.48 -3.35
C SER A 210 10.18 14.45 -4.79
N GLY A 211 10.97 14.99 -5.72
CA GLY A 211 10.69 15.01 -7.15
C GLY A 211 11.04 13.67 -7.77
N ASP A 212 10.38 12.61 -7.34
CA ASP A 212 10.59 11.28 -7.90
C ASP A 212 9.25 10.61 -8.25
N GLU A 213 9.23 9.91 -9.39
CA GLU A 213 8.04 9.35 -10.04
C GLU A 213 7.46 8.12 -9.30
N ALA A 214 7.99 7.81 -8.12
CA ALA A 214 7.66 6.66 -7.30
C ALA A 214 7.44 7.09 -5.84
N THR A 215 6.27 7.64 -5.53
CA THR A 215 5.84 7.88 -4.14
C THR A 215 5.37 6.56 -3.52
N GLY A 216 6.31 5.64 -3.25
CA GLY A 216 6.11 4.50 -2.36
C GLY A 216 6.58 4.88 -0.95
N PHE A 217 5.71 4.75 0.05
CA PHE A 217 6.14 4.87 1.44
C PHE A 217 6.89 3.60 1.84
N PRO A 218 8.05 3.71 2.52
CA PRO A 218 8.69 2.57 3.17
C PRO A 218 7.85 2.05 4.34
#